data_AF-A0A9E2KX78-F1
#
_entry.id   AF-A0A9E2KX78-F1
#
_cell.length_a   1.000
_cell.length_b   1.000
_cell.length_c   1.000
_cell.angle_alpha   90.00
_cell.angle_beta   90.00
_cell.angle_gamma   90.00
#
_symmetry.space_group_name_H-M   'P 1'
#
loop_
_entity.id
_entity.type
_entity.pdbx_description
1 polymer ?
#
loop_
_entity_poly.entity_id
_entity_poly.type
_entity_poly.pdbx_seq_one_letter_code
_entity_poly.pdbx_strand_id
1 'polypeptide(L)'
;MSTTTSTTVSTTEKKGRNIYYISARKNDEGKVIGWEVKKEKCEKITALCKTKEIALEKVKALAANSGATVIIRKMDGTIQDTLKFASKDEK
;
A
#
# COMPACT_ATOMS: atom_id res chain seq x y z
N MET A 1 1.90 25.00 32.89
CA MET A 1 2.76 24.01 32.22
C MET A 1 2.19 23.80 30.83
N SER A 2 2.96 24.18 29.82
CA SER A 2 2.49 24.41 28.44
C SER A 2 2.25 23.11 27.68
N THR A 3 1.19 23.12 26.88
CA THR A 3 0.65 22.06 26.03
C THR A 3 1.63 21.64 24.93
N THR A 4 1.90 20.33 24.80
CA THR A 4 2.69 19.81 23.65
C THR A 4 1.73 19.49 22.51
N THR A 5 1.85 20.28 21.47
CA THR A 5 1.17 20.19 20.18
C THR A 5 1.58 18.91 19.44
N SER A 6 0.62 18.00 19.27
CA SER A 6 0.74 16.87 18.35
C SER A 6 0.94 17.41 16.94
N THR A 7 2.17 17.24 16.43
CA THR A 7 2.55 17.61 15.07
C THR A 7 1.82 16.73 14.07
N THR A 8 0.72 17.24 13.52
CA THR A 8 0.07 16.68 12.34
C THR A 8 0.98 16.92 11.14
N VAL A 9 1.80 15.92 10.79
CA VAL A 9 2.52 15.90 9.52
C VAL A 9 1.54 15.64 8.38
N SER A 10 0.86 16.71 7.96
CA SER A 10 0.16 16.77 6.68
C SER A 10 1.18 16.71 5.57
N THR A 11 1.55 15.49 5.17
CA THR A 11 2.44 15.27 4.03
C THR A 11 1.66 15.73 2.80
N THR A 12 2.14 16.80 2.17
CA THR A 12 1.60 17.32 0.92
C THR A 12 1.75 16.26 -0.16
N GLU A 13 0.69 15.50 -0.40
CA GLU A 13 0.58 14.55 -1.50
C GLU A 13 0.56 15.34 -2.81
N LYS A 14 1.76 15.66 -3.33
CA LYS A 14 1.94 16.01 -4.74
C LYS A 14 1.19 14.95 -5.56
N LYS A 15 0.38 15.37 -6.54
CA LYS A 15 -0.30 14.54 -7.58
C LYS A 15 0.70 13.73 -8.43
N GLY A 16 1.60 13.01 -7.79
CA GLY A 16 2.41 11.96 -8.38
C GLY A 16 1.57 10.68 -8.38
N ARG A 17 1.83 9.83 -9.37
CA ARG A 17 1.16 8.53 -9.55
C ARG A 17 1.06 7.82 -8.20
N ASN A 18 -0.16 7.65 -7.69
CA ASN A 18 -0.39 6.82 -6.51
C ASN A 18 -0.14 5.38 -6.95
N ILE A 19 0.92 4.74 -6.47
CA ILE A 19 1.19 3.34 -6.75
C ILE A 19 1.25 2.60 -5.42
N TYR A 20 0.65 1.42 -5.33
CA TYR A 20 0.69 0.55 -4.16
C TYR A 20 1.35 -0.76 -4.53
N TYR A 21 2.26 -1.23 -3.69
CA TYR A 21 2.97 -2.48 -3.82
C TYR A 21 2.42 -3.47 -2.79
N ILE A 22 2.07 -4.67 -3.24
CA ILE A 22 1.82 -5.82 -2.38
C ILE A 22 3.04 -6.72 -2.43
N SER A 23 3.59 -7.03 -1.25
CA SER A 23 4.74 -7.93 -1.09
C SER A 23 4.44 -8.99 -0.04
N ALA A 24 5.00 -10.19 -0.21
CA ALA A 24 4.97 -11.21 0.83
C ALA A 24 6.01 -10.84 1.90
N ARG A 25 5.56 -10.75 3.16
CA ARG A 25 6.42 -10.52 4.31
C ARG A 25 6.95 -11.87 4.80
N LYS A 26 8.27 -12.00 4.85
CA LYS A 26 8.97 -13.20 5.33
C LYS A 26 9.53 -12.96 6.74
N ASN A 27 9.57 -14.00 7.56
CA ASN A 27 10.34 -13.99 8.80
C ASN A 27 11.83 -14.28 8.50
N ASP A 28 12.65 -14.29 9.54
CA ASP A 28 14.09 -14.60 9.46
C ASP A 28 14.36 -15.99 8.85
N GLU A 29 13.45 -16.95 9.06
CA GLU A 29 13.49 -18.30 8.46
C GLU A 29 13.03 -18.33 6.98
N GLY A 30 12.68 -17.19 6.37
CA GLY A 30 12.21 -17.13 4.98
C GLY A 30 10.76 -17.59 4.78
N LYS A 31 10.02 -17.92 5.85
CA LYS A 31 8.61 -18.31 5.80
C LYS A 31 7.71 -17.10 5.66
N VAL A 32 6.73 -17.17 4.76
CA VAL A 32 5.75 -16.09 4.56
C VAL A 32 4.84 -16.02 5.78
N ILE A 33 5.01 -14.97 6.59
CA ILE A 33 4.23 -14.69 7.80
C ILE A 33 3.06 -13.74 7.54
N GLY A 34 3.02 -13.12 6.36
CA GLY A 34 1.94 -12.24 5.97
C GLY A 34 2.20 -11.50 4.67
N TRP A 35 1.41 -10.47 4.45
CA TRP A 35 1.44 -9.61 3.27
C TRP A 35 1.45 -8.16 3.70
N GLU A 36 2.30 -7.37 3.06
CA GLU A 36 2.42 -5.94 3.33
C GLU A 36 2.00 -5.13 2.10
N VAL A 37 1.25 -4.07 2.37
CA VAL A 37 0.83 -3.07 1.38
C VAL A 37 1.66 -1.82 1.63
N LYS A 38 2.44 -1.40 0.64
CA LYS A 38 3.30 -0.23 0.72
C LYS A 38 2.98 0.73 -0.41
N LYS A 39 2.77 2.01 -0.11
CA LYS A 39 2.59 3.04 -1.14
C LYS A 39 3.96 3.47 -1.71
N GLU A 40 4.04 3.68 -3.01
CA GLU A 40 5.17 4.29 -3.69
C GLU A 40 5.41 5.68 -3.14
N LYS A 41 6.67 5.97 -2.78
CA LYS A 41 7.09 7.18 -2.06
C LYS A 41 6.67 7.26 -0.59
N CYS A 42 6.06 6.20 -0.03
CA CYS A 42 5.96 6.06 1.41
C CYS A 42 7.01 5.07 1.91
N GLU A 43 7.83 5.49 2.87
CA GLU A 43 8.73 4.59 3.60
C GLU A 43 7.94 3.67 4.55
N LYS A 44 6.74 4.10 4.95
CA LYS A 44 5.85 3.38 5.86
C LYS A 44 4.98 2.35 5.14
N ILE A 45 4.81 1.19 5.77
CA ILE A 45 3.84 0.18 5.37
C ILE A 45 2.44 0.75 5.64
N THR A 46 1.59 0.78 4.61
CA THR A 46 0.22 1.28 4.69
C THR A 46 -0.68 0.28 5.42
N ALA A 47 -0.52 -1.02 5.14
CA ALA A 47 -1.29 -2.06 5.80
C ALA A 47 -0.50 -3.37 5.89
N LEU A 48 -0.67 -4.08 7.01
CA LEU A 48 -0.19 -5.44 7.22
C LEU A 48 -1.39 -6.38 7.24
N CYS A 49 -1.32 -7.46 6.48
CA CYS A 49 -2.38 -8.45 6.32
C CYS A 49 -1.81 -9.85 6.56
N LYS A 50 -2.64 -10.77 7.07
CA LYS A 50 -2.22 -12.17 7.27
C LYS A 50 -2.21 -12.96 5.96
N THR A 51 -3.20 -12.71 5.10
CA THR A 51 -3.38 -13.42 3.83
C THR A 51 -3.30 -12.48 2.64
N LYS A 52 -3.00 -13.06 1.48
CA LYS A 52 -2.88 -12.35 0.21
C LYS A 52 -4.20 -11.71 -0.20
N GLU A 53 -5.30 -12.43 0.01
CA GLU A 53 -6.65 -12.00 -0.35
C GLU A 53 -7.05 -10.73 0.41
N ILE A 54 -6.84 -10.70 1.74
CA ILE A 54 -7.13 -9.52 2.55
C ILE A 54 -6.27 -8.32 2.10
N ALA A 55 -4.99 -8.55 1.78
CA ALA A 55 -4.11 -7.49 1.26
C ALA A 55 -4.62 -6.95 -0.08
N LEU A 56 -5.06 -7.85 -0.97
CA LEU A 56 -5.59 -7.51 -2.28
C LEU A 56 -6.89 -6.71 -2.18
N GLU A 57 -7.85 -7.15 -1.39
CA GLU A 57 -9.11 -6.41 -1.21
C GLU A 57 -8.85 -5.02 -0.64
N LYS A 58 -7.96 -4.92 0.35
CA LYS A 58 -7.63 -3.65 1.00
C LYS A 58 -6.91 -2.70 0.05
N VAL A 59 -5.93 -3.18 -0.73
CA VAL A 59 -5.24 -2.32 -1.70
C VAL A 59 -6.15 -1.93 -2.85
N LYS A 60 -7.06 -2.82 -3.29
CA LYS A 60 -8.04 -2.50 -4.34
C LYS A 60 -8.98 -1.39 -3.87
N ALA A 61 -9.47 -1.45 -2.64
CA ALA A 61 -10.32 -0.40 -2.07
C ALA A 61 -9.57 0.94 -1.98
N LEU A 62 -8.33 0.94 -1.48
CA LEU A 62 -7.47 2.12 -1.43
C LEU A 62 -7.20 2.70 -2.83
N ALA A 63 -6.87 1.83 -3.78
CA ALA A 63 -6.54 2.24 -5.14
C ALA A 63 -7.75 2.71 -5.94
N ALA A 64 -8.93 2.11 -5.74
CA ALA A 64 -10.18 2.56 -6.33
C ALA A 64 -10.59 3.94 -5.79
N ASN A 65 -10.39 4.19 -4.50
CA ASN A 65 -10.69 5.48 -3.88
C ASN A 65 -9.72 6.60 -4.33
N SER A 66 -8.43 6.29 -4.44
CA SER A 66 -7.39 7.29 -4.72
C SER A 66 -6.88 7.30 -6.17
N GLY A 67 -7.48 6.51 -7.07
CA GLY A 67 -7.05 6.34 -8.46
C GLY A 67 -5.59 5.93 -8.59
N ALA A 68 -5.25 4.79 -8.00
CA ALA A 68 -3.88 4.33 -7.90
C ALA A 68 -3.60 3.10 -8.76
N THR A 69 -2.33 2.87 -9.08
CA THR A 69 -1.87 1.60 -9.66
C THR A 69 -1.48 0.66 -8.55
N VAL A 70 -1.86 -0.60 -8.63
CA VAL A 70 -1.51 -1.66 -7.69
C VAL A 70 -0.57 -2.62 -8.39
N ILE A 71 0.61 -2.83 -7.82
CA ILE A 71 1.60 -3.79 -8.30
C ILE A 71 1.65 -4.93 -7.29
N ILE A 72 1.27 -6.11 -7.74
CA ILE A 72 1.20 -7.32 -6.93
C ILE A 72 2.49 -8.09 -7.18
N ARG A 73 3.35 -8.25 -6.17
CA ARG A 73 4.56 -9.07 -6.28
C ARG A 73 4.30 -10.51 -5.81
N LYS A 74 4.95 -11.46 -6.47
CA LYS A 74 5.03 -12.87 -6.03
C LYS A 74 5.91 -12.97 -4.78
N MET A 75 5.91 -14.14 -4.15
CA MET A 75 6.82 -14.47 -3.04
C MET A 75 8.31 -14.39 -3.44
N ASP A 76 8.58 -14.52 -4.73
CA ASP A 76 9.91 -14.43 -5.35
C ASP A 76 10.34 -12.96 -5.63
N GLY A 77 9.48 -11.98 -5.38
CA GLY A 77 9.74 -10.57 -5.65
C GLY A 77 9.45 -10.14 -7.10
N THR A 78 9.24 -11.09 -8.00
CA THR A 78 8.78 -10.83 -9.37
C THR A 78 7.37 -10.25 -9.40
N ILE A 79 7.07 -9.41 -10.39
CA ILE A 79 5.72 -8.85 -10.58
C ILE A 79 4.80 -10.01 -10.99
N GLN A 80 3.77 -10.25 -10.19
CA GLN A 80 2.71 -11.18 -10.52
C GLN A 80 1.70 -10.52 -11.46
N ASP A 81 1.23 -9.35 -11.08
CA ASP A 81 0.10 -8.69 -11.71
C ASP A 81 0.14 -7.18 -11.43
N THR A 82 -0.46 -6.39 -12.32
CA THR A 82 -0.54 -4.93 -12.15
C THR A 82 -1.95 -4.46 -12.49
N LEU A 83 -2.64 -3.89 -11.52
CA LEU A 83 -3.99 -3.37 -11.66
C LEU A 83 -3.96 -1.85 -11.66
N LYS A 84 -4.43 -1.22 -12.71
CA LYS A 84 -4.50 0.25 -12.78
C LYS A 84 -5.92 0.71 -12.47
N PHE A 85 -6.09 1.47 -11.40
CA PHE A 85 -7.36 2.09 -11.05
C PHE A 85 -7.31 3.56 -11.48
N ALA A 86 -8.32 4.00 -12.24
CA ALA A 86 -8.58 5.42 -12.45
C ALA A 86 -9.34 5.94 -11.22
N SER A 87 -9.05 7.17 -10.77
CA SER A 87 -9.87 7.81 -9.74
C SER A 87 -11.30 7.87 -10.24
N LYS A 88 -12.26 7.40 -9.43
CA LYS A 88 -13.68 7.73 -9.65
C LYS A 88 -13.91 9.20 -9.25
N ASP A 89 -13.33 10.11 -10.02
CA ASP A 89 -13.74 11.51 -10.12
C ASP A 89 -14.41 11.68 -11.48
N GLU A 90 -15.48 10.93 -11.72
CA GLU A 90 -16.41 11.20 -12.82
C GLU A 90 -17.77 10.60 -12.48
N LYS A 91 -18.58 11.34 -11.72
CA LYS A 91 -19.87 11.90 -12.17
C LYS A 91 -20.56 12.66 -11.04
#